data_AF-A0A967T1T9-F1
#
_entry.id   AF-A0A967T1T9-F1
#
_cell.length_a   1.000
_cell.length_b   1.000
_cell.length_c   1.000
_cell.angle_alpha   90.00
_cell.angle_beta   90.00
_cell.angle_gamma   90.00
#
_symmetry.space_group_name_H-M   'P 1'
#
loop_
_entity.id
_entity.type
_entity.pdbx_description
1 polymer ?
#
loop_
_entity_poly.entity_id
_entity_poly.type
_entity_poly.pdbx_seq_one_letter_code
_entity_poly.pdbx_strand_id
1 'polypeptide(L)' 'AQDFKTLYITNHAYELARAFNEFYNSCPVLKAEPEVRDFRLRLVAAAREAVGSSLRVLNIPIPDVM' A
#
# COMPACT_ATOMS: atom_id res chain seq x y z
N ALA A 1 -8.06 11.57 15.17
CA ALA A 1 -6.96 12.57 15.17
C ALA A 1 -6.99 13.42 16.43
N GLN A 2 -7.00 12.81 17.63
CA GLN A 2 -7.14 13.53 18.90
C GLN A 2 -5.78 13.88 19.53
N ASP A 3 -4.76 13.05 19.30
CA ASP A 3 -3.44 13.23 19.91
C ASP A 3 -2.45 14.06 19.06
N PHE A 4 -2.81 14.43 17.82
CA PHE A 4 -1.95 15.14 16.86
C PHE A 4 -0.55 14.53 16.65
N LYS A 5 -0.38 13.23 16.93
CA LYS A 5 0.88 12.49 16.74
C LYS A 5 0.95 11.90 15.33
N THR A 6 1.89 12.40 14.53
CA THR A 6 2.18 11.86 13.18
C THR A 6 2.70 10.43 13.22
N LEU A 7 3.32 10.01 14.33
CA LEU A 7 3.84 8.66 14.54
C LEU A 7 2.84 7.55 14.20
N TYR A 8 1.55 7.74 14.50
CA TYR A 8 0.52 6.75 14.18
C TYR A 8 0.39 6.54 12.67
N ILE A 9 0.45 7.61 11.89
CA ILE A 9 0.35 7.56 10.43
C ILE A 9 1.63 6.98 9.85
N THR A 10 2.79 7.37 10.38
CA THR A 10 4.09 6.81 9.96
C THR A 10 4.16 5.30 10.19
N ASN A 11 3.78 4.84 11.38
CA ASN A 11 3.76 3.41 11.70
C ASN A 11 2.74 2.66 10.83
N HIS A 12 1.56 3.23 10.62
CA HIS A 12 0.56 2.62 9.75
C HIS A 12 1.06 2.48 8.30
N ALA A 13 1.67 3.53 7.75
CA ALA A 13 2.25 3.50 6.40
C ALA A 13 3.35 2.44 6.29
N TYR A 14 4.21 2.32 7.30
CA TYR A 14 5.28 1.32 7.35
C TYR A 14 4.71 -0.11 7.39
N GLU A 15 3.80 -0.41 8.31
CA GLU A 15 3.20 -1.74 8.44
C GLU A 15 2.42 -2.13 7.18
N LEU A 16 1.69 -1.19 6.57
CA LEU A 16 0.98 -1.42 5.31
C LEU A 16 1.95 -1.75 4.16
N ALA A 17 3.04 -0.99 4.02
CA ALA A 17 4.05 -1.24 3.00
C ALA A 17 4.74 -2.60 3.21
N ARG A 18 5.03 -2.96 4.46
CA ARG A 18 5.61 -4.26 4.84
C ARG A 18 4.69 -5.42 4.46
N ALA A 19 3.42 -5.35 4.87
CA ALA A 19 2.42 -6.37 4.54
C ALA A 19 2.21 -6.50 3.02
N PHE A 20 2.21 -5.37 2.30
CA PHE A 20 2.12 -5.38 0.84
C PHE A 20 3.34 -6.04 0.18
N ASN A 21 4.55 -5.80 0.68
CA ASN A 21 5.77 -6.44 0.17
C ASN A 21 5.71 -7.96 0.33
N GLU A 22 5.27 -8.44 1.50
CA GLU A 22 5.07 -9.87 1.76
C GLU A 22 4.03 -10.49 0.83
N PHE A 23 2.89 -9.79 0.62
CA PHE A 23 1.88 -10.19 -0.36
C PHE A 23 2.46 -10.29 -1.77
N TYR A 24 3.21 -9.29 -2.23
CA TYR A 24 3.77 -9.26 -3.58
C TYR A 24 4.75 -10.42 -3.83
N ASN A 25 5.54 -10.78 -2.82
CA ASN A 25 6.47 -11.91 -2.89
C ASN A 25 5.76 -13.27 -2.83
N SER A 26 4.74 -13.41 -1.98
CA SER A 26 4.07 -14.68 -1.73
C SER A 26 2.96 -14.99 -2.76
N CYS A 27 2.38 -13.97 -3.39
CA CYS A 27 1.22 -14.07 -4.26
C CYS A 27 1.50 -13.49 -5.65
N PRO A 28 1.99 -14.28 -6.62
CA PRO A 28 2.25 -13.80 -7.98
C PRO A 28 0.98 -13.22 -8.63
N VAL A 29 0.95 -11.92 -8.91
CA VAL A 29 -0.25 -11.25 -9.42
C VAL A 29 -0.48 -11.57 -10.90
N LEU A 30 0.54 -11.36 -11.74
CA LEU A 30 0.41 -11.45 -13.20
C LEU A 30 0.25 -12.89 -13.72
N LYS A 31 0.74 -13.87 -12.95
CA LYS A 31 0.71 -15.30 -13.30
C LYS A 31 -0.51 -16.04 -12.74
N ALA A 32 -1.40 -15.36 -12.02
CA ALA A 32 -2.60 -15.98 -11.46
C ALA A 32 -3.68 -16.18 -12.54
N GLU A 33 -4.58 -17.12 -12.28
CA GLU A 33 -5.81 -17.31 -13.07
C GLU A 33 -6.62 -16.01 -13.17
N PRO A 34 -7.39 -15.78 -14.26
CA PRO A 34 -8.01 -14.49 -14.56
C PRO A 34 -8.76 -13.85 -13.38
N GLU A 35 -9.67 -14.58 -12.73
CA GLU A 35 -10.45 -14.04 -11.60
C GLU A 35 -9.57 -13.67 -10.39
N VAL A 36 -8.57 -14.51 -10.09
CA VAL A 36 -7.63 -14.29 -8.98
C VAL A 36 -6.70 -13.13 -9.28
N ARG A 37 -6.24 -13.00 -10.54
CA ARG A 37 -5.44 -11.88 -11.00
C ARG A 37 -6.19 -10.57 -10.88
N ASP A 38 -7.44 -10.52 -11.32
CA ASP A 38 -8.27 -9.30 -11.27
C ASP A 38 -8.51 -8.87 -9.82
N PHE A 39 -8.79 -9.83 -8.93
CA PHE A 39 -8.88 -9.56 -7.50
C PHE A 39 -7.56 -8.99 -6.93
N ARG A 40 -6.43 -9.63 -7.25
CA ARG A 40 -5.10 -9.19 -6.77
C ARG A 40 -4.72 -7.82 -7.32
N LEU A 41 -5.06 -7.50 -8.58
CA LEU A 41 -4.83 -6.17 -9.15
C LEU A 41 -5.62 -5.08 -8.42
N ARG A 42 -6.86 -5.36 -8.02
CA ARG A 42 -7.64 -4.44 -7.17
C ARG A 42 -7.01 -4.25 -5.80
N LEU A 43 -6.46 -5.31 -5.21
CA LEU A 43 -5.74 -5.23 -3.94
C LEU A 43 -4.47 -4.37 -4.06
N VAL A 44 -3.70 -4.54 -5.13
CA VAL A 44 -2.52 -3.70 -5.43
C VAL A 44 -2.91 -2.24 -5.59
N ALA A 45 -3.98 -1.95 -6.34
CA ALA A 45 -4.47 -0.58 -6.52
C ALA A 45 -4.91 0.06 -5.18
N ALA A 46 -5.61 -0.69 -4.34
CA ALA A 46 -6.03 -0.23 -3.02
C ALA A 46 -4.84 0.03 -2.08
N ALA A 47 -3.84 -0.87 -2.07
CA ALA A 47 -2.62 -0.69 -1.29
C ALA A 47 -1.85 0.56 -1.75
N ARG A 48 -1.72 0.77 -3.06
CA ARG A 48 -1.09 1.98 -3.63
C ARG A 48 -1.80 3.26 -3.16
N GLU A 49 -3.13 3.28 -3.20
CA GLU A 49 -3.92 4.44 -2.78
C GLU A 49 -3.79 4.73 -1.28
N ALA A 50 -3.80 3.68 -0.45
CA ALA A 50 -3.68 3.81 1.00
C ALA A 50 -2.28 4.27 1.45
N VAL A 51 -1.22 3.71 0.86
CA VAL A 51 0.16 4.17 1.08
C VAL A 51 0.32 5.60 0.58
N GLY A 52 -0.13 5.91 -0.64
CA GLY A 52 -0.06 7.26 -1.20
C GLY A 52 -0.81 8.29 -0.36
N SER A 53 -1.98 7.95 0.17
CA SER A 53 -2.74 8.81 1.08
C SER A 53 -1.97 9.08 2.37
N SER A 54 -1.34 8.06 2.95
CA SER A 54 -0.53 8.22 4.15
C SER A 54 0.68 9.12 3.92
N LEU A 55 1.38 8.95 2.80
CA LEU A 55 2.53 9.78 2.42
C LEU A 55 2.12 11.23 2.13
N ARG A 56 0.97 11.46 1.48
CA ARG A 56 0.42 12.81 1.25
C ARG A 56 0.12 13.53 2.57
N VAL A 57 -0.45 12.83 3.56
CA VAL A 57 -0.69 13.41 4.90
C VAL A 57 0.61 13.76 5.61
N LEU A 58 1.67 12.97 5.39
CA LEU A 58 3.01 13.23 5.91
C LEU A 58 3.80 14.27 5.08
N ASN A 59 3.19 14.83 4.03
CA ASN A 59 3.83 15.76 3.08
C ASN A 59 5.10 15.19 2.42
N ILE A 60 5.12 13.89 2.16
CA ILE A 60 6.21 13.17 1.48
C ILE A 60 5.85 13.04 0.00
N PRO A 61 6.71 13.49 -0.92
CA PRO A 61 6.47 13.34 -2.36
C PRO A 61 6.50 11.87 -2.77
N ILE A 62 5.56 11.49 -3.63
CA ILE A 62 5.45 10.13 -4.16
C ILE A 62 6.07 10.13 -5.56
N PRO A 63 6.99 9.20 -5.88
CA PRO A 63 7.53 9.09 -7.23
C PRO A 63 6.45 8.68 -8.22
N ASP A 64 6.52 9.20 -9.45
CA ASP A 64 5.58 8.86 -10.53
C ASP A 64 5.68 7.39 -10.97
N VAL A 65 6.78 6.72 -10.61
CA VAL A 65 7.02 5.30 -10.87
C VAL A 65 7.25 4.60 -9.53
N MET A 66 6.39 3.64 -9.21
CA MET A 66 6.55 2.69 -8.10
C MET A 66 7.05 1.35 -8.62
#